data_AF-A0AAV0HDE1-F1
#
_entry.id   AF-A0AAV0HDE1-F1
#
_cell.length_a   1.000
_cell.length_b   1.000
_cell.length_c   1.000
_cell.angle_alpha   90.00
_cell.angle_beta   90.00
_cell.angle_gamma   90.00
#
_symmetry.space_group_name_H-M   'P 1'
#
loop_
_entity.id
_entity.type
_entity.pdbx_description
1 polymer ?
#
loop_
_entity_poly.entity_id
_entity_poly.type
_entity_poly.pdbx_seq_one_letter_code
_entity_poly.pdbx_strand_id
1 'polypeptide(L)'
;MRSVLCKSFLSLHPKHRPSSISHFAMSTAVPAARARIRGVVFDMDGTLTVPAIDFAAMYNAVLGEDEYRRIKAENPSGIDILHHIENWSPDRQRKAYEIIVDHERQGLDRLQIMPGAAELCGFLDSKKIRFGFSSYAVEFADNT
;
A
#
# COMPACT_ATOMS: atom_id res chain seq x y z
N MET A 1 53.45 74.67 -27.03
CA MET A 1 54.87 74.65 -26.61
C MET A 1 55.30 73.20 -26.36
N ARG A 2 56.41 72.77 -26.98
CA ARG A 2 57.14 71.48 -26.82
C ARG A 2 56.35 70.22 -27.27
N SER A 3 56.59 69.62 -28.45
CA SER A 3 57.74 68.79 -28.89
C SER A 3 57.96 67.60 -27.94
N VAL A 4 58.17 66.33 -28.33
CA VAL A 4 59.02 65.76 -29.40
C VAL A 4 58.60 64.29 -29.63
N LEU A 5 58.69 63.82 -30.89
CA LEU A 5 58.90 62.48 -31.47
C LEU A 5 58.66 61.18 -30.64
N CYS A 6 58.21 60.09 -31.29
CA CYS A 6 59.11 59.11 -31.92
C CYS A 6 58.38 57.86 -32.49
N LYS A 7 58.56 57.65 -33.80
CA LYS A 7 58.84 56.39 -34.53
C LYS A 7 58.07 55.10 -34.18
N SER A 8 57.26 54.67 -35.16
CA SER A 8 57.49 53.46 -35.96
C SER A 8 57.40 52.05 -35.35
N PHE A 9 56.42 51.33 -35.92
CA PHE A 9 56.52 50.01 -36.57
C PHE A 9 56.55 48.70 -35.74
N LEU A 10 55.70 47.79 -36.26
CA LEU A 10 55.77 46.33 -36.30
C LEU A 10 55.03 45.54 -35.20
N SER A 11 53.86 45.07 -35.64
CA SER A 11 53.14 43.86 -35.22
C SER A 11 54.05 42.68 -34.92
N LEU A 12 53.76 41.93 -33.85
CA LEU A 12 54.07 40.50 -33.71
C LEU A 12 53.17 39.85 -32.62
N HIS A 13 52.21 39.05 -33.11
CA HIS A 13 51.52 37.87 -32.56
C HIS A 13 50.91 37.80 -31.13
N PRO A 14 49.65 37.33 -30.99
CA PRO A 14 49.06 37.01 -29.70
C PRO A 14 49.59 35.66 -29.17
N LYS A 15 50.04 35.67 -27.91
CA LYS A 15 50.42 34.46 -27.15
C LYS A 15 49.17 33.65 -26.79
N HIS A 16 49.08 32.41 -27.26
CA HIS A 16 48.08 31.44 -26.81
C HIS A 16 48.31 31.10 -25.32
N ARG A 17 47.28 31.28 -24.50
CA ARG A 17 47.20 30.71 -23.13
C ARG A 17 46.93 29.21 -23.24
N PRO A 18 47.58 28.34 -22.45
CA PRO A 18 47.14 26.96 -22.35
C PRO A 18 45.78 26.93 -21.62
N SER A 19 44.79 26.35 -22.27
CA SER A 19 43.48 26.04 -21.71
C SER A 19 43.63 25.00 -20.60
N SER A 20 43.24 25.38 -19.38
CA SER A 20 43.07 24.46 -18.26
C SER A 20 42.04 23.40 -18.65
N ILE A 21 42.45 22.13 -18.70
CA ILE A 21 41.54 21.00 -18.90
C ILE A 21 40.74 20.88 -17.60
N SER A 22 39.50 21.34 -17.64
CA SER A 22 38.52 21.04 -16.61
C SER A 22 38.28 19.53 -16.62
N HIS A 23 38.91 18.82 -15.68
CA HIS A 23 38.53 17.45 -15.36
C HIS A 23 37.07 17.48 -14.90
N PHE A 24 36.15 17.09 -15.78
CA PHE A 24 34.78 16.79 -15.41
C PHE A 24 34.84 15.65 -14.38
N ALA A 25 34.65 15.99 -13.11
CA ALA A 25 34.42 15.00 -12.07
C ALA A 25 33.12 14.28 -12.44
N MET A 26 33.25 13.02 -12.85
CA MET A 26 32.11 12.14 -13.07
C MET A 26 31.44 11.94 -11.72
N SER A 27 30.35 12.65 -11.47
CA SER A 27 29.53 12.46 -10.29
C SER A 27 28.97 11.04 -10.37
N THR A 28 29.58 10.13 -9.62
CA THR A 28 29.07 8.78 -9.42
C THR A 28 27.77 8.93 -8.65
N ALA A 29 26.65 8.87 -9.35
CA ALA A 29 25.35 8.79 -8.73
C ALA A 29 25.37 7.56 -7.79
N VAL A 30 25.35 7.83 -6.48
CA VAL A 30 25.22 6.77 -5.48
C VAL A 30 23.91 6.07 -5.78
N PRO A 31 23.90 4.74 -6.06
CA PRO A 31 22.66 4.05 -6.30
C PRO A 31 21.78 4.24 -5.08
N ALA A 32 20.58 4.79 -5.26
CA ALA A 32 19.61 4.88 -4.17
C ALA A 32 19.45 3.47 -3.59
N ALA A 33 19.85 3.29 -2.33
CA ALA A 33 19.78 2.00 -1.67
C ALA A 33 18.32 1.55 -1.73
N ARG A 34 18.04 0.44 -2.43
CA ARG A 34 16.67 -0.07 -2.55
C ARG A 34 16.11 -0.32 -1.16
N ALA A 35 14.89 0.14 -0.93
CA ALA A 35 14.19 -0.10 0.33
C ALA A 35 14.13 -1.60 0.61
N ARG A 36 14.62 -2.01 1.79
CA ARG A 36 14.62 -3.42 2.20
C ARG A 36 13.38 -3.70 3.03
N ILE A 37 12.55 -4.62 2.57
CA ILE A 37 11.38 -5.11 3.32
C ILE A 37 11.86 -5.69 4.66
N ARG A 38 11.27 -5.21 5.76
CA ARG A 38 11.60 -5.62 7.14
C ARG A 38 10.59 -6.60 7.73
N GLY A 39 9.39 -6.63 7.15
CA GLY A 39 8.36 -7.60 7.44
C GLY A 39 7.14 -7.39 6.54
N VAL A 40 6.23 -8.35 6.57
CA VAL A 40 4.99 -8.37 5.79
C VAL A 40 3.82 -8.68 6.71
N VAL A 41 2.72 -7.94 6.59
CA VAL A 41 1.45 -8.29 7.24
C VAL A 41 0.49 -8.65 6.12
N PHE A 42 -0.08 -9.85 6.21
CA PHE A 42 -1.10 -10.30 5.29
C PHE A 42 -2.48 -10.08 5.90
N ASP A 43 -3.44 -9.76 5.04
CA ASP A 43 -4.84 -9.97 5.36
C ASP A 43 -5.14 -11.49 5.36
N MET A 44 -6.27 -11.91 5.92
CA MET A 44 -6.71 -13.30 5.85
C MET A 44 -7.56 -13.55 4.60
N ASP A 45 -8.77 -13.01 4.57
CA ASP A 45 -9.78 -13.38 3.58
C ASP A 45 -9.45 -12.88 2.18
N GLY A 46 -9.38 -13.81 1.23
CA GLY A 46 -8.96 -13.52 -0.14
C GLY A 46 -7.46 -13.30 -0.32
N THR A 47 -6.67 -13.41 0.75
CA THR A 47 -5.20 -13.29 0.73
C THR A 47 -4.52 -14.59 1.16
N LEU A 48 -4.61 -14.97 2.44
CA LEU A 48 -4.07 -16.23 2.96
C LEU A 48 -5.10 -17.37 2.90
N THR A 49 -6.38 -17.05 2.85
CA THR A 49 -7.48 -17.99 2.66
C THR A 49 -8.20 -17.68 1.37
N VAL A 50 -8.74 -18.73 0.73
CA VAL A 50 -9.71 -18.56 -0.36
C VAL A 50 -10.92 -17.83 0.23
N PRO A 51 -11.52 -16.83 -0.46
CA PRO A 51 -12.70 -16.12 0.05
C PRO A 51 -13.80 -17.12 0.43
N ALA A 52 -14.14 -17.17 1.72
CA ALA A 52 -15.12 -18.13 2.26
C ALA A 52 -16.43 -17.44 2.70
N ILE A 53 -16.36 -16.16 3.07
CA ILE A 53 -17.52 -15.35 3.43
C ILE A 53 -18.13 -14.71 2.19
N ASP A 54 -19.44 -14.91 1.99
CA ASP A 54 -20.20 -14.18 0.97
C ASP A 54 -20.59 -12.79 1.50
N PHE A 55 -19.65 -11.85 1.38
CA PHE A 55 -19.86 -10.46 1.81
C PHE A 55 -21.04 -9.80 1.10
N ALA A 56 -21.34 -10.16 -0.16
CA ALA A 56 -22.47 -9.58 -0.88
C ALA A 56 -23.80 -10.03 -0.27
N ALA A 57 -23.94 -11.33 0.02
CA ALA A 57 -25.12 -11.84 0.71
C ALA A 57 -25.26 -11.22 2.12
N MET A 58 -24.15 -11.12 2.87
CA MET A 58 -24.13 -10.52 4.19
C MET A 58 -24.56 -9.04 4.16
N TYR A 59 -24.01 -8.24 3.26
CA TYR A 59 -24.39 -6.82 3.13
C TYR A 59 -25.86 -6.66 2.74
N ASN A 60 -26.38 -7.49 1.84
CA ASN A 60 -27.80 -7.49 1.50
C ASN A 60 -28.68 -7.87 2.69
N ALA A 61 -28.28 -8.86 3.49
CA ALA A 61 -29.02 -9.29 4.67
C ALA A 61 -29.05 -8.21 5.77
N VAL A 62 -27.93 -7.49 5.97
CA VAL A 62 -27.84 -6.43 6.98
C VAL A 62 -28.54 -5.14 6.53
N LEU A 63 -28.29 -4.68 5.30
CA LEU A 63 -28.73 -3.36 4.82
C LEU A 63 -30.08 -3.40 4.10
N GLY A 64 -30.44 -4.55 3.53
CA GLY A 64 -31.49 -4.67 2.51
C GLY A 64 -30.96 -4.34 1.10
N GLU A 65 -31.67 -4.84 0.08
CA GLU A 65 -31.24 -4.75 -1.32
C GLU A 65 -31.09 -3.30 -1.82
N ASP A 66 -32.05 -2.43 -1.50
CA ASP A 66 -32.06 -1.04 -1.98
C ASP A 66 -30.90 -0.23 -1.39
N GLU A 67 -30.72 -0.32 -0.08
CA GLU A 67 -29.66 0.41 0.62
C GLU A 67 -28.27 -0.15 0.25
N TYR A 68 -28.14 -1.47 0.13
CA TYR A 68 -26.91 -2.10 -0.36
C TYR A 68 -26.52 -1.58 -1.75
N ARG A 69 -27.47 -1.55 -2.70
CA ARG A 69 -27.22 -1.04 -4.06
C ARG A 69 -26.78 0.43 -4.05
N ARG A 70 -27.43 1.25 -3.23
CA ARG A 70 -27.09 2.66 -3.08
C ARG A 70 -25.68 2.84 -2.53
N ILE A 71 -25.38 2.24 -1.37
CA ILE A 71 -24.08 2.38 -0.70
C ILE A 71 -22.95 1.84 -1.59
N LYS A 72 -23.16 0.73 -2.29
CA LYS A 72 -22.17 0.17 -3.22
C LYS A 72 -21.88 1.10 -4.41
N ALA A 73 -22.90 1.79 -4.92
CA ALA A 73 -22.72 2.76 -6.01
C ALA A 73 -21.94 3.99 -5.54
N GLU A 74 -22.15 4.42 -4.29
CA GLU A 74 -21.44 5.53 -3.66
C GLU A 74 -19.99 5.14 -3.26
N ASN A 75 -19.74 3.87 -2.96
CA ASN A 75 -18.45 3.37 -2.46
C ASN A 75 -17.89 2.22 -3.33
N PRO A 76 -17.28 2.55 -4.49
CA PRO A 76 -16.77 1.53 -5.41
C PRO A 76 -15.58 0.75 -4.85
N SER A 77 -14.90 1.27 -3.83
CA SER A 77 -13.77 0.62 -3.15
C SER A 77 -14.17 -0.45 -2.12
N GLY A 78 -15.45 -0.56 -1.80
CA GLY A 78 -15.96 -1.49 -0.79
C GLY A 78 -16.79 -0.79 0.29
N ILE A 79 -17.42 -1.60 1.14
CA ILE A 79 -18.32 -1.16 2.20
C ILE A 79 -17.72 -1.58 3.53
N ASP A 80 -17.49 -0.63 4.44
CA ASP A 80 -17.19 -0.93 5.84
C ASP A 80 -18.52 -1.08 6.59
N ILE A 81 -19.03 -2.31 6.63
CA ILE A 81 -20.35 -2.59 7.20
C ILE A 81 -20.42 -2.27 8.68
N LEU A 82 -19.33 -2.45 9.43
CA LEU A 82 -19.29 -2.21 10.86
C LEU A 82 -19.42 -0.71 11.15
N HIS A 83 -18.70 0.11 10.39
CA HIS A 83 -18.85 1.56 10.47
C HIS A 83 -20.26 2.02 10.09
N HIS A 84 -20.89 1.40 9.08
CA HIS A 84 -22.25 1.74 8.68
C HIS A 84 -23.31 1.46 9.75
N ILE A 85 -23.16 0.39 10.54
CA ILE A 85 -24.12 0.00 11.58
C ILE A 85 -23.79 0.56 12.96
N GLU A 86 -22.65 1.23 13.14
CA GLU A 86 -22.16 1.74 14.42
C GLU A 86 -23.18 2.66 15.13
N ASN A 87 -23.88 3.49 14.35
CA ASN A 87 -24.83 4.49 14.85
C ASN A 87 -26.31 4.06 14.72
N TRP A 88 -26.58 2.79 14.45
CA TRP A 88 -27.95 2.29 14.39
C TRP A 88 -28.58 2.20 15.78
N SER A 89 -29.92 2.20 15.84
CA SER A 89 -30.63 1.92 17.09
C SER A 89 -30.19 0.56 17.66
N PRO A 90 -30.08 0.39 18.99
CA PRO A 90 -29.53 -0.82 19.61
C PRO A 90 -30.15 -2.13 19.09
N ASP A 91 -31.47 -2.18 18.88
CA ASP A 91 -32.13 -3.39 18.39
C ASP A 91 -31.80 -3.73 16.93
N ARG A 92 -31.59 -2.71 16.10
CA ARG A 92 -31.15 -2.90 14.70
C ARG A 92 -29.69 -3.31 14.64
N GLN A 93 -28.85 -2.71 15.48
CA GLN A 93 -27.44 -3.05 15.56
C GLN A 93 -27.25 -4.50 16.03
N ARG A 94 -27.99 -4.94 17.06
CA ARG A 94 -27.98 -6.34 17.53
C ARG A 94 -28.31 -7.32 16.41
N LYS A 95 -29.41 -7.09 15.69
CA LYS A 95 -29.81 -7.95 14.55
C LYS A 95 -28.77 -7.95 13.42
N ALA A 96 -28.16 -6.80 13.14
CA ALA A 96 -27.09 -6.71 12.15
C ALA A 96 -25.88 -7.56 12.56
N TYR A 97 -25.46 -7.48 13.82
CA TYR A 97 -24.39 -8.33 14.35
C TYR A 97 -24.75 -9.81 14.28
N GLU A 98 -25.95 -10.22 14.69
CA GLU A 98 -26.42 -11.62 14.58
C GLU A 98 -26.28 -12.17 13.14
N ILE A 99 -26.68 -11.38 12.14
CA ILE A 99 -26.52 -11.74 10.73
C ILE A 99 -25.03 -11.88 10.35
N ILE A 100 -24.19 -10.92 10.77
CA ILE A 100 -22.74 -10.97 10.51
C ILE A 100 -22.13 -12.24 11.12
N VAL A 101 -22.47 -12.56 12.38
CA VAL A 101 -22.01 -13.78 13.06
C VAL A 101 -22.37 -15.02 12.27
N ASP A 102 -23.62 -15.11 11.81
CA ASP A 102 -24.08 -16.28 11.07
C ASP A 102 -23.32 -16.46 9.76
N HIS A 103 -23.01 -15.37 9.05
CA HIS A 103 -22.20 -15.41 7.84
C HIS A 103 -20.73 -15.75 8.12
N GLU A 104 -20.14 -15.21 9.20
CA GLU A 104 -18.78 -15.55 9.63
C GLU A 104 -18.66 -17.03 9.99
N ARG A 105 -19.60 -17.56 10.78
CA ARG A 105 -19.64 -18.98 11.14
C ARG A 105 -19.70 -19.88 9.89
N GLN A 106 -20.55 -19.54 8.93
CA GLN A 106 -20.63 -20.27 7.67
C GLN A 106 -19.35 -20.13 6.81
N GLY A 107 -18.62 -19.03 6.96
CA GLY A 107 -17.32 -18.82 6.31
C GLY A 107 -16.24 -19.73 6.90
N LEU A 108 -16.19 -19.82 8.24
CA LEU A 108 -15.27 -20.70 8.96
C LEU A 108 -15.44 -22.17 8.54
N ASP A 109 -16.68 -22.66 8.40
CA ASP A 109 -16.97 -24.03 7.96
C ASP A 109 -16.45 -24.35 6.55
N ARG A 110 -16.28 -23.32 5.70
CA ARG A 110 -15.86 -23.44 4.31
C ARG A 110 -14.41 -23.01 4.08
N LEU A 111 -13.68 -22.70 5.14
CA LEU A 111 -12.36 -22.08 5.08
C LEU A 111 -11.34 -23.01 4.41
N GLN A 112 -10.61 -22.45 3.45
CA GLN A 112 -9.54 -23.14 2.73
C GLN A 112 -8.32 -22.24 2.64
N ILE A 113 -7.14 -22.83 2.79
CA ILE A 113 -5.87 -22.10 2.60
C ILE A 113 -5.73 -21.73 1.12
N MET A 114 -5.32 -20.49 0.86
CA MET A 114 -5.03 -20.02 -0.50
C MET A 114 -3.87 -20.85 -1.09
N PRO A 115 -4.01 -21.42 -2.30
CA PRO A 115 -2.91 -22.09 -2.97
C PRO A 115 -1.69 -21.16 -3.10
N GLY A 116 -0.49 -21.65 -2.72
CA GLY A 116 0.72 -20.84 -2.71
C GLY A 116 1.00 -20.10 -1.40
N ALA A 117 0.04 -20.03 -0.46
CA ALA A 117 0.24 -19.33 0.81
C ALA A 117 1.33 -20.00 1.66
N ALA A 118 1.34 -21.34 1.73
CA ALA A 118 2.35 -22.07 2.49
C ALA A 118 3.76 -21.88 1.89
N GLU A 119 3.85 -21.92 0.56
CA GLU A 119 5.09 -21.71 -0.19
C GLU A 119 5.61 -20.29 -0.02
N LEU A 120 4.73 -19.29 -0.05
CA LEU A 120 5.08 -17.89 0.23
C LEU A 120 5.60 -17.71 1.65
N CYS A 121 4.91 -18.28 2.64
CA CYS A 121 5.34 -18.25 4.04
C CYS A 121 6.72 -18.90 4.20
N GLY A 122 6.94 -20.08 3.59
CA GLY A 122 8.24 -20.75 3.58
C GLY A 122 9.33 -19.93 2.88
N PHE A 123 9.00 -19.23 1.78
CA PHE A 123 9.92 -18.33 1.12
C PHE A 123 10.33 -17.16 2.03
N LEU A 124 9.37 -16.49 2.68
CA LEU A 124 9.64 -15.38 3.58
C LEU A 124 10.49 -15.81 4.78
N ASP A 125 10.18 -16.98 5.34
CA ASP A 125 10.97 -17.59 6.41
C ASP A 125 12.42 -17.86 5.97
N SER A 126 12.62 -18.45 4.78
CA SER A 126 13.96 -18.70 4.21
C SER A 126 14.78 -17.41 4.02
N LYS A 127 14.10 -16.27 3.80
CA LYS A 127 14.72 -14.94 3.66
C LYS A 127 14.87 -14.20 4.99
N LYS A 128 14.46 -14.81 6.12
CA LYS A 128 14.43 -14.20 7.45
C LYS A 128 13.61 -12.90 7.46
N ILE A 129 12.55 -12.85 6.66
CA ILE A 129 11.58 -11.76 6.63
C ILE A 129 10.46 -12.14 7.58
N ARG A 130 10.26 -11.35 8.64
CA ARG A 130 9.17 -11.57 9.57
C ARG A 130 7.84 -11.38 8.87
N PHE A 131 6.89 -12.27 9.07
CA PHE A 131 5.54 -12.08 8.59
C PHE A 131 4.52 -12.37 9.69
N GLY A 132 3.35 -11.76 9.56
CA GLY A 132 2.18 -12.00 10.39
C GLY A 132 0.92 -11.83 9.57
N PHE A 133 -0.22 -12.06 10.20
CA PHE A 133 -1.52 -11.81 9.59
C PHE A 133 -2.35 -10.90 10.50
N SER A 134 -3.23 -10.13 9.89
CA SER A 134 -4.27 -9.37 10.58
C SER A 134 -5.60 -10.01 10.21
N SER A 135 -6.40 -10.31 11.21
CA SER A 135 -7.80 -10.68 11.04
C SER A 135 -8.61 -9.88 12.04
N TYR A 136 -9.79 -9.43 11.62
CA TYR A 136 -10.79 -8.95 12.56
C TYR A 136 -11.45 -10.20 13.15
N ALA A 137 -10.95 -10.68 14.29
CA ALA A 137 -11.70 -11.65 15.07
C ALA A 137 -12.85 -10.90 15.73
N VAL A 138 -14.09 -11.24 15.41
CA VAL A 138 -15.23 -10.75 16.18
C VAL A 138 -15.27 -11.60 17.46
N GLU A 139 -14.62 -11.12 18.52
CA GLU A 139 -14.74 -11.72 19.85
C GLU A 139 -16.14 -11.46 20.39
N PHE A 140 -16.93 -12.52 20.56
CA PHE A 140 -18.22 -12.45 21.21
C PHE A 140 -18.03 -12.68 22.71
N ALA A 141 -18.32 -11.66 23.52
CA ALA A 141 -18.57 -11.87 24.93
C ALA A 141 -19.90 -12.61 25.06
N ASP A 142 -19.86 -13.87 25.49
CA ASP A 142 -21.03 -14.62 25.93
C ASP A 142 -21.67 -13.86 27.10
N ASN A 143 -22.65 -13.01 26.81
CA ASN A 143 -23.46 -12.37 27.83
C ASN A 143 -24.68 -13.28 28.10
N THR A 144 -24.40 -14.43 28.72
CA THR A 144 -25.39 -15.24 29.44
C THR A 144 -25.91 -14.52 30.67
#